data_AF-I1IKA9-F1
#
_entry.id   AF-I1IKA9-F1
#
_cell.length_a   1.000
_cell.length_b   1.000
_cell.length_c   1.000
_cell.angle_alpha   90.00
_cell.angle_beta   90.00
_cell.angle_gamma   90.00
#
_symmetry.space_group_name_H-M   'P 1'
#
loop_
_entity.id
_entity.type
_entity.pdbx_description
1 polymer ?
#
loop_
_entity_poly.entity_id
_entity_poly.type
_entity_poly.pdbx_seq_one_letter_code
_entity_poly.pdbx_strand_id
1 'polypeptide(L)'
;MLRWCALSPFKLVVVCNDPHHGNAYDFLFESRSSTWGNMINVESTLIDPTIDPTSPSILIGNMLCWLLCEGDILQFDLEKESLSLIAKPIEACFMDPLSFHHFQIMRTEHSGIILVILLGPNIQIWEWKPEAKMSWVMEKTIQLADLFKPKLFIENGTMWRRGYDEELNFIFLTTNMGDFMVQLDRMQLKRMSEIDQEKSWTCYTYENFYTTGRGIGGGDGEDDMSNDALDDYAS
;
A
#
# COMPACT_ATOMS: atom_id res chain seq x y z
N MET A 1 20.10 18.13 -31.76
CA MET A 1 20.64 16.81 -31.35
C MET A 1 20.07 16.51 -29.97
N LEU A 2 18.95 15.79 -29.90
CA LEU A 2 18.32 15.39 -28.63
C LEU A 2 19.17 14.26 -28.04
N ARG A 3 19.81 14.51 -26.89
CA ARG A 3 20.45 13.46 -26.10
C ARG A 3 19.34 12.60 -25.52
N TRP A 4 19.25 11.36 -25.99
CA TRP A 4 18.43 10.34 -25.36
C TRP A 4 19.02 10.10 -23.97
N CYS A 5 18.25 10.38 -22.92
CA CYS A 5 18.57 9.87 -21.60
C CYS A 5 18.48 8.34 -21.69
N ALA A 6 19.63 7.68 -21.81
CA ALA A 6 19.68 6.25 -21.57
C ALA A 6 19.24 6.05 -20.11
N LEU A 7 18.14 5.33 -19.91
CA LEU A 7 17.74 4.89 -18.57
C LEU A 7 18.94 4.20 -17.94
N SER A 8 19.28 4.57 -16.71
CA SER A 8 20.27 3.86 -15.92
C SER A 8 19.89 2.36 -15.87
N PRO A 9 20.87 1.44 -15.86
CA PRO A 9 20.56 0.03 -15.76
C PRO A 9 19.63 -0.27 -14.58
N PHE A 10 18.51 -0.90 -14.87
CA PHE A 10 17.50 -1.36 -13.92
C PHE A 10 17.37 -2.89 -13.93
N LYS A 11 16.86 -3.41 -12.83
CA LYS A 11 16.35 -4.78 -12.70
C LYS A 11 14.82 -4.71 -12.60
N LEU A 12 14.13 -5.64 -13.26
CA LEU A 12 12.67 -5.77 -13.23
C LEU A 12 12.34 -7.17 -12.71
N VAL A 13 11.54 -7.26 -11.65
CA VAL A 13 10.98 -8.54 -11.19
C VAL A 13 9.54 -8.61 -11.66
N VAL A 14 9.20 -9.67 -12.40
CA VAL A 14 7.83 -9.98 -12.81
C VAL A 14 7.36 -11.16 -11.99
N VAL A 15 6.32 -10.95 -11.21
CA VAL A 15 5.65 -12.00 -10.45
C VAL A 15 4.39 -12.43 -11.20
N CYS A 16 4.25 -13.74 -11.39
CA CYS A 16 3.12 -14.37 -12.04
C CYS A 16 2.49 -15.38 -11.07
N ASN A 17 1.17 -15.32 -10.91
CA ASN A 17 0.44 -16.27 -10.08
C ASN A 17 -0.29 -17.28 -10.98
N ASP A 18 -0.21 -18.57 -10.63
CA ASP A 18 -1.04 -19.61 -11.22
C ASP A 18 -2.15 -20.01 -10.22
N PRO A 19 -3.37 -19.45 -10.38
CA PRO A 19 -4.47 -19.70 -9.47
C PRO A 19 -4.98 -21.16 -9.51
N HIS A 20 -4.59 -21.96 -10.52
CA HIS A 20 -5.00 -23.37 -10.61
C HIS A 20 -4.06 -24.31 -9.86
N HIS A 21 -2.80 -23.92 -9.69
CA HIS A 21 -1.77 -24.75 -9.07
C HIS A 21 -1.27 -24.20 -7.73
N GLY A 22 -1.82 -23.06 -7.28
CA GLY A 22 -1.47 -22.44 -5.99
C GLY A 22 -0.04 -21.91 -5.93
N ASN A 23 0.64 -21.76 -7.07
CA ASN A 23 2.05 -21.38 -7.14
C ASN A 23 2.22 -19.93 -7.58
N ALA A 24 3.23 -19.26 -7.01
CA ALA A 24 3.72 -17.97 -7.48
C ALA A 24 5.11 -18.16 -8.12
N TYR A 25 5.33 -17.53 -9.26
CA TYR A 25 6.55 -17.61 -10.05
C TYR A 25 7.13 -16.23 -10.31
N ASP A 26 8.44 -16.11 -10.13
CA ASP A 26 9.14 -14.85 -10.38
C ASP A 26 10.13 -14.98 -11.52
N PHE A 27 10.23 -13.91 -12.31
CA PHE A 27 11.23 -13.73 -13.35
C PHE A 27 12.00 -12.44 -13.11
N LEU A 28 13.33 -12.53 -13.04
CA LEU A 28 14.21 -11.36 -12.96
C LEU A 28 14.71 -10.98 -14.35
N PHE A 29 14.46 -9.75 -14.78
CA PHE A 29 15.06 -9.16 -15.98
C PHE A 29 16.12 -8.15 -15.60
N GLU A 30 17.29 -8.23 -16.23
CA GLU A 30 18.37 -7.27 -16.05
C GLU A 30 18.62 -6.50 -17.36
N SER A 31 18.39 -5.18 -17.32
CA SER A 31 18.51 -4.33 -18.52
C SER A 31 19.94 -4.23 -19.08
N ARG A 32 20.96 -4.36 -18.23
CA ARG A 32 22.38 -4.26 -18.64
C ARG A 32 22.77 -5.37 -19.60
N SER A 33 22.36 -6.59 -19.26
CA SER A 33 22.62 -7.81 -20.02
C SER A 33 21.50 -8.10 -21.03
N SER A 34 20.33 -7.44 -20.87
CA SER A 34 19.11 -7.70 -21.65
C SER A 34 18.68 -9.17 -21.60
N THR A 35 18.90 -9.81 -20.44
CA THR A 35 18.58 -11.22 -20.22
C THR A 35 17.51 -11.38 -19.16
N TRP A 36 16.65 -12.37 -19.37
CA TRP A 36 15.77 -12.92 -18.35
C TRP A 36 16.53 -14.00 -17.57
N GLY A 37 16.44 -13.96 -16.26
CA GLY A 37 16.90 -15.00 -15.35
C GLY A 37 16.00 -16.23 -15.38
N ASN A 38 16.39 -17.25 -14.62
CA ASN A 38 15.60 -18.47 -14.50
C ASN A 38 14.28 -18.22 -13.75
N MET A 39 13.28 -19.04 -14.03
CA MET A 39 12.04 -19.08 -13.26
C MET A 39 12.34 -19.56 -11.84
N ILE A 40 11.97 -18.76 -10.85
CA ILE A 40 12.06 -19.11 -9.44
C ILE A 40 10.64 -19.39 -8.96
N ASN A 41 10.42 -20.60 -8.42
CA ASN A 41 9.13 -21.03 -7.92
C ASN A 41 9.18 -21.16 -6.40
N VAL A 42 8.10 -20.81 -5.72
CA VAL A 42 7.83 -21.26 -4.36
C VAL A 42 6.67 -22.23 -4.39
N GLU A 43 6.94 -23.47 -4.01
CA GLU A 43 5.89 -24.43 -3.65
C GLU A 43 5.15 -23.84 -2.45
N SER A 44 3.95 -23.38 -2.73
CA SER A 44 3.14 -22.64 -1.78
C SER A 44 2.04 -23.57 -1.26
N THR A 45 1.89 -23.63 0.06
CA THR A 45 0.72 -24.28 0.69
C THR A 45 -0.51 -23.38 0.68
N LEU A 46 -0.43 -22.23 0.01
CA LEU A 46 -1.48 -21.22 -0.02
C LEU A 46 -2.62 -21.66 -0.93
N ILE A 47 -3.83 -21.34 -0.51
CA ILE A 47 -5.06 -21.72 -1.22
C ILE A 47 -5.21 -20.89 -2.50
N ASP A 48 -4.68 -19.65 -2.51
CA ASP A 48 -4.66 -18.75 -3.67
C ASP A 48 -3.60 -17.64 -3.47
N PRO A 49 -2.38 -17.75 -4.05
CA PRO A 49 -1.32 -16.75 -3.89
C PRO A 49 -1.53 -15.52 -4.80
N THR A 50 -2.77 -15.03 -4.94
CA THR A 50 -3.05 -13.87 -5.77
C THR A 50 -2.50 -12.60 -5.11
N ILE A 51 -1.63 -11.87 -5.81
CA ILE A 51 -1.15 -10.54 -5.40
C ILE A 51 -2.32 -9.55 -5.39
N ASP A 52 -2.42 -8.74 -4.33
CA ASP A 52 -3.38 -7.65 -4.25
C ASP A 52 -3.04 -6.55 -5.28
N PRO A 53 -3.85 -6.35 -6.33
CA PRO A 53 -3.57 -5.34 -7.37
C PRO A 53 -3.74 -3.90 -6.85
N THR A 54 -4.33 -3.73 -5.67
CA THR A 54 -4.60 -2.42 -5.07
C THR A 54 -3.54 -2.01 -4.05
N SER A 55 -2.59 -2.89 -3.73
CA SER A 55 -1.44 -2.58 -2.87
C SER A 55 -0.17 -2.45 -3.72
N PRO A 56 0.58 -1.34 -3.64
CA PRO A 56 1.90 -1.27 -4.27
C PRO A 56 2.87 -2.27 -3.62
N SER A 57 3.86 -2.69 -4.39
CA SER A 57 5.01 -3.43 -3.87
C SER A 57 5.96 -2.50 -3.12
N ILE A 58 6.56 -2.97 -2.03
CA ILE A 58 7.56 -2.20 -1.27
C ILE A 58 8.94 -2.82 -1.42
N LEU A 59 9.98 -1.98 -1.48
CA LEU A 59 11.37 -2.40 -1.49
C LEU A 59 12.01 -2.07 -0.13
N ILE A 60 12.49 -3.11 0.55
CA ILE A 60 13.13 -2.99 1.87
C ILE A 60 14.53 -3.58 1.77
N GLY A 61 15.54 -2.72 1.77
CA GLY A 61 16.91 -3.12 1.44
C GLY A 61 16.94 -3.76 0.05
N ASN A 62 17.23 -5.06 -0.01
CA ASN A 62 17.25 -5.87 -1.24
C ASN A 62 16.02 -6.78 -1.40
N MET A 63 15.03 -6.66 -0.51
CA MET A 63 13.82 -7.49 -0.52
C MET A 63 12.67 -6.74 -1.17
N LEU A 64 12.16 -7.23 -2.29
CA LEU A 64 10.86 -6.80 -2.82
C LEU A 64 9.75 -7.57 -2.13
N CYS A 65 8.74 -6.87 -1.65
CA CYS A 65 7.61 -7.46 -0.94
C CYS A 65 6.30 -7.09 -1.63
N TRP A 66 5.45 -8.10 -1.86
CA TRP A 66 4.09 -7.96 -2.38
C TRP A 66 3.09 -8.50 -1.38
N LEU A 67 1.99 -7.79 -1.18
CA LEU A 67 0.87 -8.25 -0.37
C LEU A 67 0.02 -9.20 -1.20
N LEU A 68 -0.28 -10.37 -0.65
CA LEU A 68 -1.24 -11.31 -1.21
C LEU A 68 -2.66 -10.95 -0.73
N CYS A 69 -3.67 -11.28 -1.52
CA CYS A 69 -5.08 -11.02 -1.23
C CYS A 69 -5.52 -11.63 0.12
N GLU A 70 -4.95 -12.78 0.50
CA GLU A 70 -5.26 -13.43 1.78
C GLU A 70 -4.52 -12.82 2.99
N GLY A 71 -3.65 -11.81 2.78
CA GLY A 71 -2.93 -11.09 3.83
C GLY A 71 -1.49 -11.54 4.06
N ASP A 72 -1.05 -12.65 3.47
CA ASP A 72 0.34 -13.10 3.52
C ASP A 72 1.22 -12.22 2.61
N ILE A 73 2.53 -12.25 2.81
CA ILE A 73 3.47 -11.40 2.07
C ILE A 73 4.44 -12.27 1.27
N LEU A 74 4.46 -12.08 -0.03
CA LEU A 74 5.44 -12.66 -0.94
C LEU A 74 6.71 -11.80 -0.95
N GLN A 75 7.86 -12.42 -0.80
CA GLN A 75 9.15 -11.74 -0.74
C GLN A 75 10.16 -12.29 -1.72
N PHE A 76 10.77 -11.41 -2.52
CA PHE A 76 11.86 -11.74 -3.43
C PHE A 76 13.16 -11.07 -2.98
N ASP A 77 14.19 -11.87 -2.72
CA ASP A 77 15.55 -11.42 -2.43
C ASP A 77 16.31 -11.16 -3.74
N LEU A 78 16.61 -9.89 -4.02
CA LEU A 78 17.30 -9.47 -5.24
C LEU A 78 18.78 -9.89 -5.31
N GLU A 79 19.41 -10.23 -4.18
CA GLU A 79 20.80 -10.69 -4.14
C GLU A 79 20.90 -12.21 -4.26
N LYS A 80 20.04 -12.93 -3.51
CA LYS A 80 20.03 -14.39 -3.53
C LYS A 80 19.21 -14.96 -4.69
N GLU A 81 18.41 -14.12 -5.35
CA GLU A 81 17.45 -14.53 -6.37
C GLU A 81 16.57 -15.67 -5.84
N SER A 82 15.96 -15.42 -4.69
CA SER A 82 15.14 -16.41 -3.98
C SER A 82 13.83 -15.81 -3.54
N LEU A 83 12.77 -16.61 -3.66
CA LEU A 83 11.42 -16.25 -3.28
C LEU A 83 11.05 -16.94 -1.96
N SER A 84 10.32 -16.24 -1.10
CA SER A 84 9.88 -16.73 0.22
C SER A 84 8.56 -16.09 0.63
N LEU A 85 7.89 -16.68 1.63
CA LEU A 85 6.63 -16.19 2.15
C LEU A 85 6.77 -15.79 3.62
N ILE A 86 6.17 -14.66 3.98
CA ILE A 86 5.87 -14.31 5.36
C ILE A 86 4.36 -14.50 5.56
N ALA A 87 4.01 -15.52 6.36
CA ALA A 87 2.63 -15.75 6.75
C ALA A 87 2.13 -14.58 7.61
N LYS A 88 0.86 -14.18 7.45
CA LYS A 88 0.23 -13.15 8.30
C LYS A 88 0.17 -13.57 9.79
N PRO A 89 -0.10 -12.63 10.72
CA PRO A 89 -0.35 -12.96 12.13
C PRO A 89 -1.48 -13.98 12.30
N ILE A 90 -1.36 -14.87 13.28
CA ILE A 90 -2.32 -15.98 13.52
C ILE A 90 -3.72 -15.44 13.82
N GLU A 91 -3.81 -14.28 14.46
CA GLU A 91 -5.05 -13.59 14.80
C GLU A 91 -5.88 -13.22 13.56
N ALA A 92 -5.22 -13.04 12.41
CA ALA A 92 -5.86 -12.76 11.13
C ALA A 92 -6.19 -14.02 10.31
N CYS A 93 -5.78 -15.22 10.75
CA CYS A 93 -6.04 -16.47 10.01
C CYS A 93 -7.53 -16.87 9.96
N PHE A 94 -8.38 -16.28 10.80
CA PHE A 94 -9.83 -16.52 10.81
C PHE A 94 -10.61 -15.57 9.90
N MET A 95 -9.93 -14.62 9.25
CA MET A 95 -10.57 -13.70 8.31
C MET A 95 -10.94 -14.42 7.01
N ASP A 96 -12.01 -13.95 6.36
CA ASP A 96 -12.45 -14.48 5.06
C ASP A 96 -11.32 -14.29 4.01
N PRO A 97 -10.93 -15.31 3.24
CA PRO A 97 -9.94 -15.17 2.16
C PRO A 97 -10.27 -14.05 1.14
N LEU A 98 -11.53 -13.64 1.01
CA LEU A 98 -11.96 -12.54 0.14
C LEU A 98 -11.75 -11.14 0.77
N SER A 99 -11.06 -11.05 1.90
CA SER A 99 -10.85 -9.82 2.66
C SER A 99 -9.61 -9.01 2.24
N PHE A 100 -9.15 -9.08 0.99
CA PHE A 100 -7.95 -8.38 0.49
C PHE A 100 -7.93 -6.86 0.73
N HIS A 101 -9.09 -6.23 0.87
CA HIS A 101 -9.21 -4.83 1.29
C HIS A 101 -8.96 -4.57 2.79
N HIS A 102 -8.52 -5.55 3.56
CA HIS A 102 -8.31 -5.40 5.01
C HIS A 102 -6.83 -5.38 5.39
N PHE A 103 -5.94 -5.69 4.45
CA PHE A 103 -4.50 -5.72 4.68
C PHE A 103 -3.83 -4.56 3.95
N GLN A 104 -2.74 -4.06 4.52
CA GLN A 104 -1.85 -3.08 3.91
C GLN A 104 -0.44 -3.33 4.43
N ILE A 105 0.53 -3.46 3.51
CA ILE A 105 1.95 -3.53 3.86
C ILE A 105 2.59 -2.14 3.80
N MET A 106 3.54 -1.87 4.68
CA MET A 106 4.27 -0.61 4.77
C MET A 106 5.72 -0.88 5.17
N ARG A 107 6.60 0.07 4.88
CA ARG A 107 7.98 0.07 5.41
C ARG A 107 8.08 0.93 6.67
N THR A 108 8.89 0.51 7.62
CA THR A 108 9.29 1.38 8.75
C THR A 108 10.41 2.33 8.31
N GLU A 109 10.61 3.42 9.06
CA GLU A 109 11.79 4.30 8.89
C GLU A 109 13.12 3.53 8.97
N HIS A 110 13.14 2.44 9.74
CA HIS A 110 14.30 1.59 9.96
C HIS A 110 14.37 0.39 9.00
N SER A 111 13.68 0.45 7.85
CA SER A 111 13.66 -0.63 6.85
C SER A 111 13.11 -1.96 7.39
N GLY A 112 12.11 -1.90 8.27
CA GLY A 112 11.30 -3.03 8.71
C GLY A 112 10.01 -3.15 7.89
N ILE A 113 9.29 -4.27 8.06
CA ILE A 113 7.99 -4.49 7.45
C ILE A 113 6.91 -4.26 8.50
N ILE A 114 5.94 -3.42 8.16
CA ILE A 114 4.69 -3.28 8.91
C ILE A 114 3.56 -3.92 8.10
N LEU A 115 2.69 -4.65 8.80
CA LEU A 115 1.41 -5.07 8.30
C LEU A 115 0.31 -4.38 9.11
N VAL A 116 -0.54 -3.63 8.41
CA VAL A 116 -1.75 -3.04 8.97
C VAL A 116 -2.93 -3.91 8.62
N ILE A 117 -3.71 -4.28 9.63
CA ILE A 117 -4.87 -5.18 9.52
C ILE A 117 -6.11 -4.46 10.02
N LEU A 118 -7.12 -4.40 9.17
CA LEU A 118 -8.47 -3.94 9.50
C LEU A 118 -9.27 -5.14 10.01
N LEU A 119 -9.44 -5.23 11.32
CA LEU A 119 -10.13 -6.34 11.98
C LEU A 119 -11.38 -5.82 12.70
N GLY A 120 -12.52 -5.90 12.01
CA GLY A 120 -13.80 -5.38 12.51
C GLY A 120 -13.72 -3.86 12.77
N PRO A 121 -13.98 -3.39 14.00
CA PRO A 121 -13.85 -1.97 14.35
C PRO A 121 -12.43 -1.55 14.70
N ASN A 122 -11.41 -2.38 14.46
CA ASN A 122 -10.05 -2.11 14.90
C ASN A 122 -9.08 -2.04 13.72
N ILE A 123 -8.11 -1.13 13.82
CA ILE A 123 -6.89 -1.17 13.03
C ILE A 123 -5.79 -1.73 13.93
N GLN A 124 -5.20 -2.85 13.54
CA GLN A 124 -4.02 -3.41 14.20
C GLN A 124 -2.78 -3.14 13.36
N ILE A 125 -1.69 -2.76 14.01
CA ILE A 125 -0.39 -2.50 13.39
C ILE A 125 0.57 -3.53 13.95
N TRP A 126 1.15 -4.32 13.05
CA TRP A 126 2.08 -5.40 13.35
C TRP A 126 3.42 -5.12 12.69
N GLU A 127 4.50 -5.31 13.42
CA GLU A 127 5.87 -5.22 12.90
C GLU A 127 6.45 -6.62 12.74
N TRP A 128 7.04 -6.89 11.57
CA TRP A 128 7.78 -8.12 11.33
C TRP A 128 9.17 -8.03 11.96
N LYS A 129 9.46 -8.94 12.89
CA LYS A 129 10.77 -9.02 13.55
C LYS A 129 11.48 -10.31 13.14
N PRO A 130 12.32 -10.26 12.08
CA PRO A 130 13.05 -11.44 11.61
C PRO A 130 14.04 -11.95 12.66
N GLU A 131 14.65 -11.03 13.41
CA GLU A 131 15.61 -11.31 14.49
C GLU A 131 14.95 -12.03 15.68
N ALA A 132 13.66 -11.74 15.93
CA ALA A 132 12.89 -12.31 17.01
C ALA A 132 12.08 -13.52 16.51
N LYS A 133 12.78 -14.62 16.20
CA LYS A 133 12.19 -15.90 15.77
C LYS A 133 11.33 -15.83 14.49
N MET A 134 11.57 -14.88 13.60
CA MET A 134 10.74 -14.71 12.38
C MET A 134 9.25 -14.60 12.75
N SER A 135 8.91 -13.60 13.56
CA SER A 135 7.55 -13.46 14.09
C SER A 135 7.02 -12.03 13.99
N TRP A 136 5.68 -11.92 13.97
CA TRP A 136 4.98 -10.65 14.06
C TRP A 136 4.84 -10.21 15.52
N VAL A 137 5.10 -8.93 15.78
CA VAL A 137 4.86 -8.30 17.07
C VAL A 137 3.81 -7.20 16.90
N MET A 138 2.74 -7.27 17.69
CA MET A 138 1.70 -6.23 17.69
C MET A 138 2.26 -4.98 18.37
N GLU A 139 2.40 -3.91 17.60
CA GLU A 139 2.89 -2.63 18.11
C GLU A 139 1.73 -1.77 18.62
N LYS A 140 0.60 -1.80 17.92
CA LYS A 140 -0.54 -0.92 18.24
C LYS A 140 -1.87 -1.53 17.82
N THR A 141 -2.90 -1.27 18.62
CA THR A 141 -4.30 -1.46 18.23
C THR A 141 -5.02 -0.14 18.39
N ILE A 142 -5.79 0.22 17.37
CA ILE A 142 -6.56 1.46 17.28
C ILE A 142 -8.02 1.06 17.17
N GLN A 143 -8.83 1.46 18.16
CA GLN A 143 -10.27 1.26 18.08
C GLN A 143 -10.85 2.39 17.25
N LEU A 144 -11.39 2.05 16.08
CA LEU A 144 -12.05 3.02 15.23
C LEU A 144 -13.25 3.63 15.94
N ALA A 145 -13.94 2.89 16.81
CA ALA A 145 -15.05 3.39 17.63
C ALA A 145 -14.67 4.61 18.49
N ASP A 146 -13.40 4.80 18.84
CA ASP A 146 -12.92 5.99 19.57
C ASP A 146 -12.67 7.19 18.64
N LEU A 147 -12.34 6.92 17.37
CA LEU A 147 -12.08 7.93 16.33
C LEU A 147 -13.37 8.41 15.67
N PHE A 148 -14.33 7.50 15.49
CA PHE A 148 -15.66 7.79 15.01
C PHE A 148 -16.54 8.22 16.19
N LYS A 149 -17.40 9.23 16.02
CA LYS A 149 -18.45 9.46 17.02
C LYS A 149 -19.25 8.14 17.17
N PRO A 150 -19.56 7.64 18.38
CA PRO A 150 -20.15 6.31 18.60
C PRO A 150 -21.38 5.98 17.76
N LYS A 151 -22.11 7.00 17.28
CA LYS A 151 -23.28 6.87 16.40
C LYS A 151 -22.96 6.45 14.95
N LEU A 152 -21.69 6.48 14.54
CA LEU A 152 -21.28 6.22 13.16
C LEU A 152 -20.84 4.77 12.92
N PHE A 153 -20.55 4.02 13.99
CA PHE A 153 -20.13 2.63 13.89
C PHE A 153 -21.32 1.73 14.24
N ILE A 154 -22.11 1.38 13.22
CA ILE A 154 -23.10 0.31 13.37
C ILE A 154 -22.32 -0.99 13.31
N GLU A 155 -22.45 -1.80 14.37
CA GLU A 155 -22.05 -3.21 14.40
C GLU A 155 -22.52 -3.87 13.10
N ASN A 156 -21.59 -4.36 12.26
CA ASN A 156 -21.78 -4.97 10.93
C ASN A 156 -21.47 -4.10 9.69
N GLY A 157 -20.90 -2.90 9.82
CA GLY A 157 -20.44 -2.13 8.67
C GLY A 157 -19.25 -2.79 7.96
N THR A 158 -19.38 -3.11 6.68
CA THR A 158 -18.26 -3.52 5.83
C THR A 158 -17.27 -2.35 5.67
N MET A 159 -15.98 -2.62 5.88
CA MET A 159 -14.92 -1.62 5.78
C MET A 159 -13.85 -2.08 4.82
N TRP A 160 -13.40 -1.17 3.94
CA TRP A 160 -12.40 -1.47 2.94
C TRP A 160 -11.32 -0.40 2.91
N ARG A 161 -10.06 -0.82 2.93
CA ARG A 161 -8.93 0.04 2.57
C ARG A 161 -8.97 0.30 1.07
N ARG A 162 -8.94 1.58 0.71
CA ARG A 162 -8.89 2.08 -0.67
C ARG A 162 -7.49 2.50 -1.09
N GLY A 163 -6.61 2.77 -0.15
CA GLY A 163 -5.28 3.26 -0.44
C GLY A 163 -4.51 3.62 0.81
N TYR A 164 -3.24 3.93 0.62
CA TYR A 164 -2.32 4.32 1.68
C TYR A 164 -1.28 5.30 1.13
N ASP A 165 -0.84 6.22 2.00
CA ASP A 165 0.29 7.12 1.78
C ASP A 165 1.42 6.77 2.75
N GLU A 166 2.54 6.27 2.21
CA GLU A 166 3.73 5.90 2.98
C GLU A 166 4.38 7.04 3.74
N GLU A 167 4.38 8.24 3.19
CA GLU A 167 5.14 9.37 3.72
C GLU A 167 4.34 10.15 4.76
N LEU A 168 3.03 10.23 4.53
CA LEU A 168 2.10 10.95 5.40
C LEU A 168 1.45 10.04 6.44
N ASN A 169 1.71 8.73 6.39
CA ASN A 169 1.12 7.70 7.26
C ASN A 169 -0.42 7.77 7.27
N PHE A 170 -1.04 7.96 6.10
CA PHE A 170 -2.48 8.04 5.94
C PHE A 170 -3.06 6.78 5.32
N ILE A 171 -4.09 6.20 5.95
CA ILE A 171 -4.92 5.16 5.31
C ILE A 171 -6.24 5.76 4.84
N PHE A 172 -6.62 5.43 3.61
CA PHE A 172 -7.95 5.73 3.07
C PHE A 172 -8.88 4.54 3.28
N LEU A 173 -9.99 4.78 3.96
CA LEU A 173 -10.98 3.78 4.32
C LEU A 173 -12.35 4.18 3.75
N THR A 174 -13.01 3.24 3.10
CA THR A 174 -14.45 3.33 2.83
C THR A 174 -15.19 2.54 3.91
N THR A 175 -16.20 3.17 4.49
CA THR A 175 -17.15 2.49 5.38
C THR A 175 -18.57 2.65 4.83
N ASN A 176 -19.54 2.00 5.47
CA ASN A 176 -20.95 2.23 5.22
C ASN A 176 -21.42 3.68 5.51
N MET A 177 -20.57 4.60 5.96
CA MET A 177 -20.88 6.00 6.27
C MET A 177 -20.23 7.01 5.31
N GLY A 178 -19.35 6.55 4.43
CA GLY A 178 -18.59 7.37 3.47
C GLY A 178 -17.11 7.04 3.48
N ASP A 179 -16.32 7.91 2.86
CA ASP A 179 -14.87 7.75 2.77
C ASP A 179 -14.14 8.62 3.79
N PHE A 180 -13.09 8.04 4.37
CA PHE A 180 -12.35 8.60 5.47
C PHE A 180 -10.86 8.50 5.22
N MET A 181 -10.14 9.54 5.63
CA MET A 181 -8.70 9.54 5.73
C MET A 181 -8.33 9.44 7.22
N VAL A 182 -7.51 8.45 7.56
CA VAL A 182 -7.04 8.19 8.93
C VAL A 182 -5.54 8.46 9.02
N GLN A 183 -5.15 9.41 9.85
CA GLN A 183 -3.74 9.63 10.21
C GLN A 183 -3.31 8.67 11.31
N LEU A 184 -2.42 7.73 11.01
CA LEU A 184 -2.01 6.69 11.97
C LEU A 184 -1.22 7.25 13.16
N ASP A 185 -0.40 8.28 12.95
CA ASP A 185 0.42 8.84 14.03
C ASP A 185 -0.40 9.67 15.02
N ARG A 186 -1.25 10.55 14.48
CA ARG A 186 -2.03 11.52 15.27
C ARG A 186 -3.39 11.01 15.69
N MET A 187 -3.82 9.85 15.19
CA MET A 187 -5.16 9.32 15.42
C MET A 187 -6.24 10.33 15.03
N GLN A 188 -6.03 11.00 13.90
CA GLN A 188 -6.97 12.00 13.40
C GLN A 188 -7.71 11.44 12.20
N LEU A 189 -9.03 11.60 12.24
CA LEU A 189 -9.94 11.18 11.19
C LEU A 189 -10.45 12.41 10.44
N LYS A 190 -10.41 12.37 9.11
CA LYS A 190 -11.06 13.34 8.25
C LYS A 190 -12.05 12.64 7.33
N ARG A 191 -13.32 13.03 7.40
CA ARG A 191 -14.34 12.58 6.43
C ARG A 191 -14.12 13.32 5.12
N MET A 192 -14.03 12.58 4.02
CA MET A 192 -13.75 13.12 2.69
C MET A 192 -15.02 13.26 1.86
N SER A 193 -15.94 12.31 1.98
CA SER A 193 -17.18 12.25 1.19
C SER A 193 -18.29 11.55 1.97
N GLU A 194 -19.53 11.72 1.50
CA GLU A 194 -20.64 10.82 1.86
C GLU A 194 -20.66 9.60 0.94
N ILE A 195 -21.39 8.56 1.32
CA ILE A 195 -21.43 7.26 0.64
C ILE A 195 -21.72 7.44 -0.87
N ASP A 196 -20.83 6.91 -1.71
CA ASP A 196 -21.15 6.55 -3.08
C ASP A 196 -20.85 5.06 -3.27
N GLN A 197 -21.83 4.22 -2.91
CA GLN A 197 -21.73 2.75 -2.93
C GLN A 197 -21.49 2.18 -4.35
N GLU A 198 -21.67 2.99 -5.39
CA GLU A 198 -21.54 2.56 -6.78
C GLU A 198 -20.13 2.71 -7.35
N LYS A 199 -19.20 3.38 -6.63
CA LYS A 199 -17.84 3.63 -7.12
C LYS A 199 -16.80 2.83 -6.33
N SER A 200 -16.27 1.78 -6.96
CA SER A 200 -15.00 1.20 -6.52
C SER A 200 -13.85 2.05 -7.06
N TRP A 201 -13.10 2.68 -6.18
CA TRP A 201 -11.91 3.44 -6.53
C TRP A 201 -10.74 3.05 -5.63
N THR A 202 -9.53 3.15 -6.16
CA THR A 202 -8.28 2.98 -5.42
C THR A 202 -7.60 4.34 -5.37
N CYS A 203 -7.18 4.78 -4.18
CA CYS A 203 -6.42 6.01 -4.03
C CYS A 203 -4.94 5.69 -3.99
N TYR A 204 -4.23 6.25 -4.97
CA TYR A 204 -2.78 6.32 -4.97
C TYR A 204 -2.43 7.75 -4.65
N THR A 205 -1.65 7.97 -3.60
CA THR A 205 -1.11 9.30 -3.37
C THR A 205 0.03 9.54 -4.32
N TYR A 206 0.12 10.77 -4.81
CA TYR A 206 1.16 11.22 -5.72
C TYR A 206 1.82 12.42 -5.10
N GLU A 207 3.10 12.29 -4.78
CA GLU A 207 3.91 13.45 -4.42
C GLU A 207 4.28 14.20 -5.70
N ASN A 208 3.83 15.46 -5.78
CA ASN A 208 4.16 16.30 -6.91
C ASN A 208 5.57 16.88 -6.73
N PHE A 209 6.54 16.39 -7.52
CA PHE A 209 7.95 16.81 -7.51
C PHE A 209 8.20 18.31 -7.75
N TYR A 210 7.16 19.11 -8.06
CA TYR A 210 7.29 20.53 -8.40
C TYR A 210 7.03 21.51 -7.24
N THR A 211 6.70 21.05 -6.03
CA THR A 211 6.30 21.98 -4.94
C THR A 211 7.45 22.53 -4.09
N THR A 212 8.69 22.08 -4.27
CA THR A 212 9.88 22.69 -3.63
C THR A 212 10.52 23.74 -4.54
N GLY A 213 9.83 24.86 -4.75
CA GLY A 213 10.28 25.86 -5.71
C GLY A 213 9.73 27.27 -5.53
N ARG A 214 9.55 27.78 -4.31
CA ARG A 214 9.39 29.23 -4.13
C ARG A 214 9.86 29.71 -2.77
N GLY A 215 11.10 30.19 -2.72
CA GLY A 215 11.65 30.74 -1.50
C GLY A 215 13.05 31.35 -1.58
N ILE A 216 13.53 31.83 -2.73
CA ILE A 216 14.71 32.73 -2.78
C ILE A 216 14.57 33.70 -3.96
N GLY A 217 14.66 35.00 -3.68
CA GLY A 217 15.12 36.02 -4.63
C GLY A 217 14.06 37.03 -5.07
N GLY A 218 14.09 38.23 -4.49
CA GLY A 218 13.27 39.37 -4.90
C GLY A 218 13.66 39.99 -6.24
N GLY A 219 12.80 40.88 -6.71
CA GLY A 219 13.00 41.68 -7.91
C GLY A 219 11.65 42.20 -8.40
N ASP A 220 11.48 43.52 -8.26
CA ASP A 220 10.28 44.29 -8.58
C ASP A 220 9.85 44.15 -10.05
N GLY A 221 8.54 44.28 -10.27
CA GLY A 221 7.94 44.31 -11.61
C GLY A 221 6.43 44.16 -11.53
N GLU A 222 5.75 45.28 -11.32
CA GLU A 222 4.34 45.45 -11.66
C GLU A 222 4.10 45.01 -13.12
N ASP A 223 3.07 44.21 -13.35
CA ASP A 223 2.12 44.42 -14.45
C ASP A 223 0.89 43.51 -14.23
N ASP A 224 -0.25 44.18 -14.21
CA ASP A 224 -1.61 43.63 -14.17
C ASP A 224 -1.86 42.56 -15.24
N MET A 225 -2.58 41.50 -14.87
CA MET A 225 -3.74 40.99 -15.65
C MET A 225 -4.66 40.15 -14.76
N SER A 226 -5.75 40.82 -14.36
CA SER A 226 -7.14 40.37 -14.19
C SER A 226 -7.48 38.87 -14.09
N ASN A 227 -8.26 38.58 -13.03
CA ASN A 227 -9.29 37.56 -12.86
C ASN A 227 -9.91 36.99 -14.14
N ASP A 228 -10.11 35.65 -14.13
CA ASP A 228 -11.25 34.85 -14.62
C ASP A 228 -10.71 33.39 -14.68
N ALA A 229 -11.29 32.32 -14.13
CA ALA A 229 -12.64 32.03 -13.70
C ALA A 229 -12.61 30.98 -12.57
N LEU A 230 -13.33 31.26 -11.48
CA LEU A 230 -13.99 30.27 -10.65
C LEU A 230 -15.43 30.25 -11.16
N ASP A 231 -15.85 29.16 -11.78
CA ASP A 231 -17.22 28.64 -11.82
C ASP A 231 -17.28 27.59 -12.91
N ASP A 232 -17.50 26.35 -12.51
CA ASP A 232 -18.40 25.40 -13.17
C ASP A 232 -18.06 24.00 -12.65
N TYR A 233 -18.92 23.46 -11.79
CA TYR A 233 -19.42 22.08 -11.88
C TYR A 233 -20.50 21.91 -10.80
N ALA A 234 -21.69 22.42 -11.13
CA ALA A 234 -22.94 21.98 -10.53
C ALA A 234 -23.91 21.65 -11.68
N SER A 235 -24.08 20.35 -11.94
CA SER A 235 -25.28 19.74 -12.55
C SER A 235 -25.23 18.25 -12.28
#